data_AF-A0A932LD84-F1
#
_entry.id   AF-A0A932LD84-F1
#
_cell.length_a   1.000
_cell.length_b   1.000
_cell.length_c   1.000
_cell.angle_alpha   90.00
_cell.angle_beta   90.00
_cell.angle_gamma   90.00
#
_symmetry.space_group_name_H-M   'P 1'
#
loop_
_entity.id
_entity.type
_entity.pdbx_description
1 polymer ?
#
loop_
_entity_poly.entity_id
_entity_poly.type
_entity_poly.pdbx_seq_one_letter_code
_entity_poly.pdbx_strand_id
1 'polypeptide(L)'
;MVHLGPEYNSLDDQILDEVEHFLLACIDPPEVKNLVVDVSNTTFFGSRFIEVLFRAYNRIQRKEGRFSLTGLKGHPLDVILISKLQRIWELLPTPEEAIRKFNSGESPPKK
;
A
#
# COMPACT_ATOMS: atom_id res chain seq x y z
N MET A 1 9.35 -3.50 -2.86
CA MET A 1 8.35 -3.88 -1.84
C MET A 1 8.68 -3.09 -0.59
N VAL A 2 7.68 -2.49 0.04
CA VAL A 2 7.83 -1.84 1.34
C VAL A 2 7.08 -2.68 2.37
N HIS A 3 7.78 -3.07 3.43
CA HIS A 3 7.23 -3.84 4.55
C HIS A 3 7.22 -2.96 5.80
N LEU A 4 6.05 -2.77 6.39
CA LEU A 4 5.91 -2.02 7.63
C LEU A 4 6.12 -2.97 8.82
N GLY A 5 7.19 -2.74 9.59
CA GLY A 5 7.52 -3.49 10.79
C GLY A 5 6.61 -3.20 12.00
N PRO A 6 6.79 -3.94 13.11
CA PRO A 6 6.00 -3.77 14.33
C PRO A 6 6.17 -2.41 15.02
N GLU A 7 7.25 -1.68 14.74
CA GLU A 7 7.50 -0.31 15.21
C GLU A 7 6.42 0.67 14.73
N TYR A 8 5.70 0.36 13.66
CA TYR A 8 4.58 1.15 13.14
C TYR A 8 3.23 0.79 13.78
N ASN A 9 3.21 0.04 14.88
CA ASN A 9 1.98 -0.40 15.54
C ASN A 9 1.28 0.73 16.32
N SER A 10 2.04 1.65 16.92
CA SER A 10 1.51 2.91 17.45
C SER A 10 1.70 3.97 16.39
N LEU A 11 0.70 4.16 15.53
CA LEU A 11 0.71 5.20 14.49
C LEU A 11 0.56 6.59 15.15
N ASP A 12 1.58 7.07 15.85
CA ASP A 12 1.69 8.48 16.20
C ASP A 12 1.96 9.31 14.92
N ASP A 13 1.61 10.59 14.94
CA ASP A 13 1.72 11.44 13.74
C ASP A 13 3.17 11.58 13.23
N GLN A 14 4.17 11.47 14.11
CA GLN A 14 5.58 11.54 13.72
C GLN A 14 6.00 10.27 12.97
N ILE A 15 5.59 9.11 13.46
CA ILE A 15 5.80 7.82 12.82
C ILE A 15 5.09 7.81 11.45
N LEU A 16 3.91 8.40 11.34
CA LEU A 16 3.20 8.53 10.07
C LEU A 16 3.91 9.44 9.07
N ASP A 17 4.51 10.53 9.53
CA ASP A 17 5.33 11.41 8.70
C ASP A 17 6.60 10.70 8.21
N GLU A 18 7.23 9.89 9.07
CA GLU A 18 8.39 9.05 8.70
C GLU A 18 8.01 7.98 7.66
N VAL A 19 6.90 7.27 7.86
CA VAL A 19 6.38 6.29 6.89
C VAL A 19 6.08 6.96 5.56
N GLU A 20 5.46 8.14 5.59
CA GLU A 20 5.16 8.89 4.38
C GLU A 20 6.44 9.27 3.63
N HIS A 21 7.40 9.86 4.35
CA HIS A 21 8.68 10.25 3.77
C HIS A 21 9.41 9.05 3.15
N PHE A 22 9.47 7.94 3.88
CA PHE A 22 10.07 6.70 3.42
C PHE A 22 9.38 6.13 2.17
N LEU A 23 8.04 6.02 2.20
CA LEU A 23 7.27 5.53 1.06
C LEU A 23 7.49 6.39 -0.19
N LEU A 24 7.41 7.71 -0.05
CA LEU A 24 7.59 8.63 -1.18
C LEU A 24 9.02 8.58 -1.72
N ALA A 25 10.03 8.53 -0.86
CA ALA A 25 11.43 8.39 -1.26
C ALA A 25 11.68 7.07 -2.02
N CYS A 26 11.06 5.96 -1.62
CA CYS A 26 11.14 4.70 -2.36
C CYS A 26 10.44 4.76 -3.73
N ILE A 27 9.38 5.56 -3.86
CA ILE A 27 8.61 5.67 -5.10
C ILE A 27 9.28 6.62 -6.09
N ASP A 28 9.97 7.67 -5.62
CA ASP A 28 10.43 8.76 -6.47
C ASP A 28 11.35 8.37 -7.64
N PRO A 29 12.31 7.42 -7.50
CA PRO A 29 13.17 7.01 -8.61
C PRO A 29 12.38 6.62 -9.87
N PRO A 30 12.77 7.10 -11.07
CA PRO A 30 11.98 6.95 -12.30
C PRO A 30 11.78 5.48 -12.73
N GLU A 31 12.69 4.59 -12.37
CA GLU A 31 12.62 3.15 -12.62
C GLU A 31 11.57 2.43 -11.76
N VAL A 32 11.18 3.02 -10.62
CA VAL A 32 10.14 2.46 -9.74
C VAL A 32 8.77 2.81 -10.30
N LYS A 33 8.16 1.83 -10.97
CA LYS A 33 6.80 1.93 -11.50
C LYS A 33 5.76 1.21 -10.66
N ASN A 34 6.15 0.22 -9.87
CA ASN A 34 5.20 -0.60 -9.13
C ASN A 34 5.50 -0.58 -7.63
N LEU A 35 4.44 -0.55 -6.82
CA LEU A 35 4.54 -0.56 -5.37
C LEU A 35 3.65 -1.65 -4.77
N VAL A 36 4.28 -2.48 -3.95
CA VAL A 36 3.59 -3.42 -3.05
C VAL A 36 3.88 -2.94 -1.63
N VAL A 37 2.82 -2.68 -0.87
CA VAL A 37 2.90 -2.33 0.55
C VAL A 37 2.36 -3.52 1.36
N ASP A 38 3.20 -4.06 2.23
CA ASP A 38 2.82 -5.10 3.17
C ASP A 38 2.52 -4.48 4.54
N VAL A 39 1.27 -4.66 4.97
CA VAL A 39 0.74 -4.12 6.22
C VAL A 39 0.45 -5.22 7.24
N SER A 40 1.06 -6.40 7.10
CA SER A 40 0.83 -7.56 7.97
C SER A 40 1.14 -7.33 9.45
N ASN A 41 2.00 -6.36 9.79
CA ASN A 41 2.27 -5.96 11.19
C ASN A 41 1.52 -4.69 11.62
N THR A 42 0.69 -4.09 10.76
CA THR A 42 -0.08 -2.89 11.09
C THR A 42 -1.45 -3.29 11.64
N THR A 43 -1.76 -2.87 12.87
CA THR A 43 -3.00 -3.31 13.55
C THR A 43 -4.13 -2.27 13.50
N PHE A 44 -3.85 -1.03 13.11
CA PHE A 44 -4.82 0.07 13.08
C PHE A 44 -4.67 0.92 11.82
N PHE A 45 -5.79 1.28 11.18
CA PHE A 45 -5.82 2.16 10.00
C PHE A 45 -6.59 3.44 10.34
N GLY A 46 -5.87 4.50 10.71
CA GLY A 46 -6.42 5.83 10.88
C GLY A 46 -6.59 6.58 9.55
N SER A 47 -7.36 7.66 9.56
CA SER A 47 -7.55 8.54 8.39
C SER A 47 -6.23 9.07 7.82
N ARG A 48 -5.30 9.48 8.70
CA ARG A 48 -3.97 9.95 8.31
C ARG A 48 -3.15 8.87 7.60
N PHE A 49 -3.22 7.62 8.05
CA PHE A 49 -2.53 6.51 7.39
C PHE A 49 -3.12 6.20 6.01
N ILE A 50 -4.45 6.21 5.88
CA ILE A 50 -5.13 6.09 4.59
C ILE A 50 -4.69 7.21 3.63
N GLU A 51 -4.53 8.43 4.14
CA GLU A 51 -4.04 9.57 3.35
C GLU A 51 -2.59 9.37 2.86
N VAL A 52 -1.70 8.80 3.69
CA VAL A 52 -0.35 8.41 3.25
C VAL A 52 -0.41 7.41 2.09
N LEU A 53 -1.23 6.35 2.23
CA LEU A 53 -1.39 5.35 1.19
C LEU A 53 -1.96 5.95 -0.11
N PHE A 54 -2.91 6.89 0.00
CA PHE A 54 -3.42 7.62 -1.17
C PHE A 54 -2.36 8.45 -1.87
N ARG A 55 -1.47 9.13 -1.13
CA ARG A 55 -0.35 9.88 -1.72
C ARG A 55 0.60 8.96 -2.47
N ALA A 56 0.99 7.84 -1.86
CA ALA A 56 1.81 6.81 -2.51
C ALA A 56 1.13 6.24 -3.77
N TYR A 57 -0.15 5.88 -3.67
CA TYR A 57 -0.96 5.42 -4.79
C TYR A 57 -0.97 6.42 -5.94
N ASN A 58 -1.31 7.69 -5.66
CA ASN A 58 -1.37 8.75 -6.67
C ASN A 58 -0.02 8.96 -7.38
N ARG A 59 1.09 8.87 -6.63
CA ARG A 59 2.44 9.00 -7.19
C ARG A 59 2.76 7.86 -8.16
N ILE A 60 2.36 6.63 -7.83
CA ILE A 60 2.51 5.45 -8.69
C ILE A 60 1.60 5.55 -9.93
N GLN A 61 0.35 6.00 -9.78
CA GLN A 61 -0.57 6.16 -10.92
C GLN A 61 -0.07 7.17 -11.95
N ARG A 62 0.59 8.26 -11.52
CA ARG A 62 1.23 9.22 -12.44
C ARG A 62 2.37 8.61 -13.27
N LYS A 63 2.91 7.46 -12.86
CA LYS A 63 3.91 6.69 -13.59
C LYS A 63 3.29 5.53 -14.38
N GLU A 64 1.97 5.52 -14.53
CA GLU A 64 1.19 4.41 -15.12
C GLU A 64 1.49 3.06 -14.44
N GLY A 65 1.77 3.15 -13.15
CA GLY A 65 2.25 2.08 -12.32
C GLY A 65 1.16 1.27 -11.63
N ARG A 66 1.56 0.18 -10.99
CA ARG A 66 0.66 -0.69 -10.21
C ARG A 66 0.87 -0.54 -8.72
N PHE A 67 -0.22 -0.50 -7.98
CA PHE A 67 -0.23 -0.38 -6.53
C PHE A 67 -1.03 -1.53 -5.91
N SER A 68 -0.44 -2.23 -4.95
CA SER A 68 -1.12 -3.30 -4.22
C SER A 68 -0.86 -3.22 -2.71
N LEU A 69 -1.91 -3.53 -1.93
CA LEU A 69 -1.83 -3.76 -0.49
C LEU A 69 -1.88 -5.26 -0.21
N THR A 70 -1.03 -5.70 0.71
CA THR A 70 -0.93 -7.11 1.13
C THR A 70 -0.91 -7.25 2.64
N GLY A 71 -1.22 -8.44 3.16
CA GLY A 71 -1.18 -8.68 4.60
C GLY A 71 -2.35 -8.09 5.40
N LEU A 72 -3.39 -7.56 4.75
CA LEU A 72 -4.59 -7.03 5.42
C LEU A 72 -5.34 -8.14 6.18
N LYS A 73 -5.54 -7.93 7.49
CA LYS A 73 -6.27 -8.84 8.39
C LYS A 73 -7.05 -8.04 9.43
N GLY A 74 -8.15 -8.58 9.94
CA GLY A 74 -8.91 -7.98 11.04
C GLY A 74 -9.36 -6.54 10.74
N HIS A 75 -9.21 -5.65 11.73
CA HIS A 75 -9.71 -4.28 11.67
C HIS A 75 -9.21 -3.46 10.46
N PRO A 76 -7.90 -3.46 10.10
CA PRO A 76 -7.43 -2.86 8.85
C PRO A 76 -8.18 -3.31 7.59
N LEU A 77 -8.50 -4.61 7.47
CA LEU A 77 -9.26 -5.12 6.33
C LEU A 77 -10.68 -4.56 6.33
N ASP A 78 -11.34 -4.53 7.50
CA ASP A 78 -12.69 -3.98 7.63
C ASP A 78 -12.74 -2.51 7.21
N VAL A 79 -11.75 -1.71 7.65
CA VAL A 79 -11.62 -0.30 7.26
C VAL A 79 -11.54 -0.15 5.74
N ILE A 80 -10.66 -0.93 5.08
CA ILE A 80 -10.52 -0.91 3.62
C ILE A 80 -11.84 -1.26 2.92
N LEU A 81 -12.54 -2.30 3.39
CA LEU A 81 -13.78 -2.78 2.78
C LEU A 81 -14.95 -1.80 2.96
N ILE A 82 -15.11 -1.24 4.17
CA ILE A 82 -16.14 -0.26 4.51
C ILE A 82 -15.93 1.03 3.69
N SER A 83 -14.68 1.50 3.59
CA SER A 83 -14.31 2.65 2.78
C SER A 83 -14.33 2.38 1.28
N LYS A 84 -14.63 1.15 0.85
CA LYS A 84 -14.69 0.70 -0.56
C LYS A 84 -13.37 0.87 -1.33
N LEU A 85 -12.24 0.92 -0.62
CA LEU A 85 -10.92 1.17 -1.20
C LEU A 85 -10.41 0.00 -2.04
N GLN A 86 -10.94 -1.22 -1.85
CA GLN A 86 -10.75 -2.40 -2.71
C GLN A 86 -11.26 -2.22 -4.15
N ARG A 87 -11.93 -1.10 -4.46
CA ARG A 87 -12.29 -0.73 -5.84
C ARG A 87 -11.17 0.00 -6.57
N ILE A 88 -10.25 0.60 -5.82
CA ILE A 88 -9.20 1.47 -6.33
C ILE A 88 -7.83 0.79 -6.14
N TRP A 89 -7.64 0.13 -5.00
CA TRP A 89 -6.42 -0.58 -4.64
C TRP A 89 -6.56 -2.07 -4.89
N GLU A 90 -5.52 -2.66 -5.48
CA GLU A 90 -5.43 -4.10 -5.67
C GLU A 90 -5.05 -4.76 -4.34
N LEU A 91 -5.96 -5.54 -3.76
CA LEU A 91 -5.71 -6.26 -2.52
C LEU A 91 -5.25 -7.68 -2.85
N LEU A 92 -4.05 -8.04 -2.43
CA LEU A 92 -3.51 -9.40 -2.61
C LEU A 92 -3.14 -10.01 -1.26
N PRO A 93 -3.30 -11.33 -1.08
CA PRO A 93 -3.00 -11.99 0.20
C PRO A 93 -1.57 -11.77 0.69
N THR A 94 -0.59 -11.94 -0.20
CA THR A 94 0.83 -11.97 0.14
C THR A 94 1.66 -11.06 -0.78
N PRO A 95 2.80 -10.54 -0.29
CA PRO A 95 3.70 -9.78 -1.14
C PRO A 95 4.22 -10.59 -2.34
N GLU A 96 4.46 -11.88 -2.14
CA GLU A 96 4.93 -12.79 -3.19
C GLU A 96 3.92 -12.88 -4.35
N GLU A 97 2.62 -12.97 -4.04
CA GLU A 97 1.56 -12.98 -5.06
C GLU A 97 1.49 -11.65 -5.82
N ALA A 98 1.64 -10.52 -5.12
CA ALA A 98 1.67 -9.21 -5.73
C ALA A 98 2.86 -9.05 -6.69
N ILE A 99 4.04 -9.46 -6.26
CA ILE A 99 5.25 -9.42 -7.10
C ILE A 99 5.09 -10.34 -8.32
N ARG A 100 4.59 -11.57 -8.14
CA ARG A 100 4.33 -12.49 -9.26
C ARG A 100 3.37 -11.87 -10.27
N LYS A 101 2.27 -11.29 -9.81
CA LYS A 101 1.28 -10.64 -10.67
C LYS A 101 1.83 -9.43 -11.40
N PHE A 102 2.71 -8.67 -10.76
CA PHE A 102 3.35 -7.49 -11.36
C PHE A 102 4.36 -7.89 -12.44
N ASN A 103 5.11 -8.97 -12.20
CA ASN A 103 6.10 -9.51 -13.13
C ASN A 103 5.46 -10.24 -14.33
N SER A 104 4.27 -10.84 -14.15
CA SER A 104 3.56 -11.54 -15.25
C SER A 104 2.91 -10.59 -16.27
N GLY A 105 2.89 -9.28 -16.02
CA GLY A 105 2.24 -8.29 -16.91
C GLY A 105 0.70 -8.38 -16.92
N GLU A 106 0.11 -9.24 -16.09
CA GLU A 106 -1.35 -9.35 -15.97
C GLU A 106 -1.93 -8.06 -15.38
N SER A 107 -2.58 -7.28 -16.24
CA SER A 107 -3.34 -6.11 -15.81
C SER A 107 -4.47 -6.56 -14.88
N PRO A 108 -4.84 -5.76 -13.86
CA PRO A 108 -6.00 -6.07 -13.03
C PRO A 108 -7.24 -6.23 -13.93
N PRO A 109 -8.13 -7.21 -13.63
CA PRO A 109 -9.34 -7.39 -14.42
C PRO A 109 -10.13 -6.08 -14.43
N LYS A 110 -10.47 -5.58 -15.62
CA LYS A 110 -11.36 -4.43 -15.78
C LYS A 110 -12.70 -4.80 -15.13
N LYS A 111 -13.06 -4.12 -14.04
CA LYS A 111 -14.40 -4.18 -13.46
C LYS A 111 -15.38 -3.39 -14.31
#